data_AF-A0A971CTF9-F1
#
_entry.id   AF-A0A971CTF9-F1
#
_cell.length_a   1.000
_cell.length_b   1.000
_cell.length_c   1.000
_cell.angle_alpha   90.00
_cell.angle_beta   90.00
_cell.angle_gamma   90.00
#
_symmetry.space_group_name_H-M   'P 1'
#
loop_
_entity.id
_entity.type
_entity.pdbx_description
1 polymer ?
#
loop_
_entity_poly.entity_id
_entity_poly.type
_entity_poly.pdbx_seq_one_letter_code
_entity_poly.pdbx_strand_id
1 'polypeptide(L)' 'MKEIPLGNGLNAKVDDEDYEWLSKYRWYAYVDPGSGHTYAATDTPRGRRVYMHDVIMGLDSLEDELRN' A
#
# COMPACT_ATOMS: atom_id res chain seq x y z
N MET A 1 -14.73 -9.14 -0.66
CA MET A 1 -13.28 -9.25 -0.33
C MET A 1 -12.54 -9.56 -1.61
N LYS A 2 -11.49 -8.80 -1.90
CA LYS A 2 -10.65 -8.93 -3.10
C LYS A 2 -9.17 -8.99 -2.74
N GLU A 3 -8.37 -9.43 -3.71
CA GLU A 3 -6.93 -9.58 -3.55
C GLU A 3 -6.18 -8.60 -4.46
N ILE A 4 -5.20 -7.91 -3.88
CA ILE A 4 -4.26 -7.05 -4.60
C ILE A 4 -2.90 -7.75 -4.65
N PRO A 5 -2.35 -8.03 -5.84
CA PRO A 5 -1.04 -8.67 -5.95
C PRO A 5 0.06 -7.69 -5.51
N LEU A 6 0.93 -8.15 -4.61
CA LEU A 6 2.09 -7.44 -4.08
C LEU A 6 3.41 -7.86 -4.78
N GLY A 7 3.32 -8.76 -5.77
CA GLY A 7 4.48 -9.39 -6.38
C GLY A 7 5.08 -10.52 -5.53
N ASN A 8 6.04 -11.26 -6.10
CA ASN A 8 6.68 -12.43 -5.48
C ASN A 8 5.70 -13.50 -4.95
N GLY A 9 4.52 -13.62 -5.58
CA GLY A 9 3.47 -14.56 -5.19
C GLY A 9 2.68 -14.17 -3.93
N LEU A 10 2.87 -12.95 -3.42
CA LEU A 10 2.15 -12.43 -2.26
C LEU A 10 0.95 -11.58 -2.70
N ASN A 11 -0.15 -11.69 -1.97
CA ASN A 11 -1.38 -10.94 -2.19
C ASN A 11 -1.85 -10.31 -0.87
N ALA A 12 -2.32 -9.06 -0.92
CA ALA A 12 -3.06 -8.42 0.17
C ALA A 12 -4.55 -8.68 0.00
N LYS A 13 -5.22 -9.09 1.08
CA LYS A 13 -6.69 -9.23 1.12
C LYS A 13 -7.29 -7.96 1.67
N VAL A 14 -8.20 -7.36 0.91
CA VAL A 14 -8.92 -6.13 1.25
C VAL A 14 -10.41 -6.33 1.04
N ASP A 15 -11.24 -5.48 1.61
CA ASP A 15 -12.67 -5.50 1.30
C ASP A 15 -12.94 -4.93 -0.11
N ASP A 16 -14.19 -4.99 -0.53
CA ASP A 16 -14.55 -4.57 -1.89
C ASP A 16 -14.54 -3.04 -2.05
N GLU A 17 -14.79 -2.31 -0.97
CA GLU A 17 -14.79 -0.84 -0.93
C GLU A 17 -13.35 -0.31 -1.05
N ASP A 18 -12.43 -0.90 -0.30
CA ASP A 18 -11.02 -0.53 -0.30
C ASP A 18 -10.32 -0.88 -1.61
N TYR A 19 -10.71 -2.00 -2.22
CA TYR A 19 -10.11 -2.47 -3.45
C TYR A 19 -10.21 -1.46 -4.60
N GLU A 20 -11.36 -0.78 -4.75
CA GLU A 20 -11.60 0.12 -5.88
C GLU A 20 -10.60 1.29 -5.93
N TRP A 21 -10.22 1.81 -4.77
CA TRP A 21 -9.26 2.90 -4.69
C TRP A 21 -7.82 2.40 -4.58
N LEU A 22 -7.56 1.31 -3.83
CA LEU A 22 -6.21 0.75 -3.68
C LEU A 22 -5.66 0.17 -4.99
N SER A 23 -6.50 -0.45 -5.82
CA SER A 23 -6.07 -1.07 -7.08
C SER A 23 -5.51 -0.09 -8.11
N LYS A 24 -5.68 1.23 -7.89
CA LYS A 24 -5.10 2.30 -8.71
C LYS A 24 -3.58 2.43 -8.54
N TYR A 25 -3.05 1.94 -7.42
CA TYR A 25 -1.63 2.08 -7.05
C TYR A 25 -0.88 0.78 -7.25
N ARG A 26 0.42 0.89 -7.52
CA ARG A 26 1.31 -0.27 -7.67
C ARG A 26 1.86 -0.67 -6.29
N TRP A 27 1.23 -1.67 -5.70
CA TRP A 27 1.66 -2.24 -4.42
C TRP A 27 2.76 -3.27 -4.60
N TYR A 28 3.62 -3.37 -3.60
CA TYR A 28 4.66 -4.38 -3.49
C TYR A 28 4.82 -4.89 -2.06
N ALA A 29 5.35 -6.10 -1.92
CA ALA A 29 5.68 -6.68 -0.62
C ALA A 29 7.00 -6.08 -0.12
N TYR A 30 6.92 -5.32 0.96
CA TYR A 30 8.08 -4.78 1.66
C TYR A 30 8.36 -5.59 2.92
N VAL A 31 9.57 -6.14 3.02
CA VAL A 31 10.04 -6.81 4.23
C VAL A 31 10.80 -5.78 5.07
N ASP A 32 10.27 -5.49 6.26
CA ASP A 32 10.93 -4.60 7.20
C ASP A 32 12.18 -5.28 7.77
N PRO A 33 13.38 -4.68 7.63
CA PRO A 33 14.63 -5.31 8.04
C PRO A 33 14.78 -5.42 9.57
N GLY A 34 14.02 -4.64 10.35
CA GLY A 34 14.09 -4.66 11.82
C GLY A 34 13.24 -5.76 12.44
N SER A 35 11.98 -5.87 12.01
CA SER A 35 10.99 -6.83 12.53
C SER A 35 10.89 -8.13 11.74
N GLY A 36 11.36 -8.14 10.48
CA GLY A 36 11.15 -9.26 9.56
C GLY A 36 9.70 -9.40 9.07
N HIS A 37 8.83 -8.43 9.39
CA HIS A 37 7.44 -8.44 8.95
C HIS A 37 7.31 -7.97 7.50
N THR A 38 6.37 -8.57 6.78
CA THR A 38 6.04 -8.19 5.41
C THR A 38 4.81 -7.30 5.39
N TYR A 39 4.94 -6.12 4.79
CA TYR A 39 3.88 -5.15 4.61
C TYR A 39 3.59 -4.93 3.12
N ALA A 40 2.33 -4.63 2.80
CA ALA A 40 1.99 -4.06 1.50
C ALA A 40 2.39 -2.58 1.51
N ALA A 41 3.29 -2.21 0.60
CA ALA A 41 3.80 -0.85 0.48
C ALA A 41 3.72 -0.35 -0.97
N THR A 42 3.70 0.96 -1.14
CA THR A 42 3.83 1.62 -2.44
C THR A 42 4.71 2.85 -2.29
N ASP A 43 5.36 3.26 -3.37
CA ASP A 43 6.18 4.48 -3.38
C ASP A 43 5.41 5.59 -4.09
N THR A 44 5.30 6.73 -3.42
CA THR A 44 4.77 7.95 -4.01
C THR A 44 5.72 8.48 -5.09
N PRO A 45 5.28 9.34 -6.02
CA PRO A 45 6.15 9.93 -7.03
C PRO A 45 7.35 10.72 -6.47
N ARG A 46 7.26 11.18 -5.22
CA ARG A 46 8.37 11.84 -4.51
C ARG A 46 9.35 10.87 -3.84
N GLY A 47 9.16 9.56 -4.00
CA GLY A 47 10.01 8.51 -3.42
C GLY A 47 9.73 8.22 -1.95
N ARG A 48 8.65 8.76 -1.37
CA ARG A 48 8.19 8.40 -0.03
C ARG A 48 7.44 7.08 -0.09
N ARG A 49 7.83 6.13 0.76
CA ARG A 49 7.12 4.87 0.96
C ARG A 49 5.89 5.07 1.84
N VAL A 50 4.78 4.48 1.43
CA VAL A 50 3.50 4.48 2.14
C VAL A 50 3.03 3.04 2.29
N TYR A 51 2.46 2.71 3.44
CA TYR A 51 1.94 1.37 3.72
C TYR A 51 0.42 1.30 3.53
N MET A 52 -0.06 0.20 2.95
CA MET A 52 -1.48 0.01 2.66
C MET A 52 -2.36 0.18 3.90
N HIS A 53 -1.91 -0.39 5.02
CA HIS A 53 -2.66 -0.34 6.28
C HIS A 53 -2.77 1.09 6.83
N ASP A 54 -1.71 1.91 6.70
CA ASP A 54 -1.75 3.30 7.16
C ASP A 54 -2.73 4.14 6.34
N VAL A 55 -2.83 3.87 5.03
CA VAL A 55 -3.78 4.60 4.17
C VAL A 55 -5.22 4.22 4.49
N ILE A 56 -5.50 2.92 4.69
CA ILE A 56 -6.83 2.45 5.10
C ILE A 56 -7.22 3.05 6.46
N MET A 57 -6.27 3.17 7.39
CA MET A 57 -6.50 3.77 8.71
C MET A 57 -6.53 5.31 8.70
N GLY A 58 -6.24 5.97 7.58
CA GLY A 58 -6.09 7.42 7.49
C GLY A 58 -4.90 7.99 8.28
N LEU A 59 -3.92 7.15 8.62
CA LEU A 59 -2.67 7.55 9.28
C LEU A 59 -1.65 8.09 8.28
N ASP A 60 -1.79 7.70 7.01
CA ASP A 60 -1.02 8.23 5.91
C ASP A 60 -1.93 8.51 4.70
N SER A 61 -1.46 9.30 3.76
CA SER A 61 -2.20 9.64 2.56
C SER A 61 -1.34 9.43 1.32
N LEU A 62 -1.95 8.89 0.28
CA LEU A 62 -1.37 8.84 -1.07
C LEU A 62 -1.55 10.19 -1.80
N GLU A 63 -2.25 11.14 -1.17
CA GLU A 63 -2.60 12.47 -1.70
C GLU A 63 -1.54 13.55 -1.44
N ASP A 64 -0.31 13.19 -1.06
CA ASP A 64 0.84 14.10 -0.89
C ASP A 64 1.27 14.82 -2.21
N GLU A 65 0.38 14.86 -3.20
CA GLU A 65 0.46 15.59 -4.47
C GLU A 65 -0.21 16.98 -4.44
N LEU A 66 -1.03 17.36 -3.45
CA LEU A 66 -1.83 18.61 -3.53
C LEU A 66 -1.25 19.85 -2.84
N ARG A 67 0.02 19.85 -2.44
CA ARG A 67 0.71 21.08 -2.01
C ARG A 67 1.96 21.33 -2.86
N ASN A 68 1.75 22.01 -3.98
CA ASN A 68 2.71 22.98 -4.50
C ASN A 68 2.24 24.38 -4.10
#